data_AF-A0A7V9KHE3-F1
#
_entry.id   AF-A0A7V9KHE3-F1
#
_cell.length_a   1.000
_cell.length_b   1.000
_cell.length_c   1.000
_cell.angle_alpha   90.00
_cell.angle_beta   90.00
_cell.angle_gamma   90.00
#
_symmetry.space_group_name_H-M   'P 1'
#
loop_
_entity.id
_entity.type
_entity.pdbx_description
1 polymer ?
#
loop_
_entity_poly.entity_id
_entity_poly.type
_entity_poly.pdbx_seq_one_letter_code
_entity_poly.pdbx_strand_id
1 'polypeptide(L)'
;MLDAQFHDIEVIDARSSTLFTIGSTILPVTAGLLTRSNGGQGVSTLATIALFLGFILYLLLAMFFVWSYRISKWDSRPDLTQWREVTVNRTTDELHRWLGDAYAEAYSNNEPILERKAGKVGAAVWCLAGEAACLTVAVIAPFWPT
;
A
#
# COMPACT_ATOMS: atom_id res chain seq x y z
N MET A 1 8.11 7.81 20.35
CA MET A 1 8.88 7.59 19.09
C MET A 1 8.49 6.26 18.45
N LEU A 2 8.50 5.14 19.19
CA LEU A 2 7.98 3.86 18.69
C LEU A 2 6.47 3.91 18.36
N ASP A 3 5.67 4.58 19.20
CA ASP A 3 4.23 4.80 18.93
C ASP A 3 3.96 5.54 17.62
N ALA A 4 4.86 6.45 17.23
CA ALA A 4 4.75 7.16 15.94
C ALA A 4 5.00 6.20 14.77
N GLN A 5 5.96 5.27 14.90
CA GLN A 5 6.18 4.23 13.88
C GLN A 5 4.97 3.30 13.76
N PHE A 6 4.33 2.91 14.88
CA PHE A 6 3.10 2.11 14.84
C PHE A 6 1.94 2.88 14.18
N HIS A 7 1.78 4.16 14.50
CA HIS A 7 0.79 5.01 13.84
C HIS A 7 1.04 5.14 12.33
N ASP A 8 2.29 5.35 11.92
CA ASP A 8 2.65 5.45 10.50
C ASP A 8 2.35 4.13 9.75
N ILE A 9 2.55 2.97 10.40
CA ILE A 9 2.19 1.66 9.84
C ILE A 9 0.69 1.58 9.59
N GLU A 10 -0.14 1.95 10.57
CA GLU A 10 -1.60 1.96 10.44
C GLU A 10 -2.06 2.88 9.32
N VAL A 11 -1.47 4.07 9.21
CA VAL A 11 -1.76 5.03 8.14
C VAL A 11 -1.37 4.47 6.77
N ILE A 12 -0.21 3.82 6.66
CA ILE A 12 0.24 3.17 5.43
C ILE A 12 -0.71 2.03 5.02
N ASP A 13 -1.15 1.22 5.97
CA ASP A 13 -2.09 0.12 5.70
C ASP A 13 -3.47 0.64 5.30
N ALA A 14 -4.00 1.64 6.01
CA ALA A 14 -5.27 2.29 5.66
C ALA A 14 -5.22 2.91 4.25
N ARG A 15 -4.13 3.58 3.89
CA ARG A 15 -3.93 4.13 2.54
C ARG A 15 -3.88 3.01 1.49
N SER A 16 -3.12 1.94 1.75
CA SER A 16 -3.03 0.82 0.81
C SER A 16 -4.38 0.16 0.56
N SER A 17 -5.19 -0.02 1.62
CA SER A 17 -6.54 -0.57 1.54
C SER A 17 -7.49 0.34 0.76
N THR A 18 -7.38 1.65 0.97
CA THR A 18 -8.18 2.65 0.25
C THR A 18 -7.87 2.64 -1.24
N LEU A 19 -6.58 2.66 -1.61
CA LEU A 19 -6.15 2.61 -3.01
C LEU A 19 -6.62 1.34 -3.71
N PHE A 20 -6.48 0.18 -3.04
CA PHE A 20 -6.96 -1.09 -3.57
C PHE A 20 -8.48 -1.11 -3.78
N THR A 21 -9.23 -0.57 -2.82
CA THR A 21 -10.70 -0.46 -2.92
C THR A 21 -11.11 0.38 -4.13
N ILE A 22 -10.47 1.54 -4.33
CA ILE A 22 -10.71 2.43 -5.47
C ILE A 22 -10.38 1.71 -6.80
N GLY A 23 -9.19 1.11 -6.91
CA GLY A 23 -8.80 0.35 -8.11
C GLY A 23 -9.77 -0.79 -8.43
N SER A 24 -10.20 -1.53 -7.40
CA SER A 24 -11.16 -2.64 -7.58
C SER A 24 -12.55 -2.22 -8.05
N THR A 25 -12.94 -0.96 -7.83
CA THR A 25 -14.26 -0.44 -8.24
C THR A 25 -14.20 0.29 -9.57
N ILE A 26 -13.13 1.02 -9.86
CA ILE A 26 -13.07 1.87 -11.04
C ILE A 26 -13.03 1.05 -12.34
N LEU A 27 -12.27 -0.06 -12.37
CA LEU A 27 -12.11 -0.88 -13.57
C LEU A 27 -13.42 -1.57 -14.01
N PRO A 28 -14.17 -2.28 -13.13
CA PRO A 28 -15.46 -2.85 -13.50
C PRO A 28 -16.49 -1.80 -13.90
N VAL A 29 -16.50 -0.64 -13.24
CA VAL A 29 -17.42 0.47 -13.57
C VAL A 29 -17.12 1.00 -14.96
N THR A 30 -15.86 1.24 -15.29
CA THR A 30 -15.45 1.69 -16.63
C THR A 30 -15.77 0.66 -17.70
N ALA A 31 -15.49 -0.62 -17.45
CA ALA A 31 -15.83 -1.70 -18.39
C ALA A 31 -17.35 -1.82 -18.62
N GLY A 32 -18.16 -1.69 -17.55
CA GLY A 32 -19.61 -1.70 -17.63
C GLY A 32 -20.17 -0.50 -18.40
N LEU A 33 -19.61 0.69 -18.18
CA LEU A 33 -19.99 1.90 -18.92
C LEU A 33 -19.70 1.78 -20.41
N LEU A 34 -18.51 1.29 -20.79
CA LEU A 34 -18.13 1.09 -22.20
C LEU A 34 -18.99 0.03 -22.89
N THR A 35 -19.32 -1.05 -22.18
CA THR A 35 -20.22 -2.09 -22.71
C THR A 35 -21.60 -1.53 -23.00
N ARG A 36 -22.11 -0.64 -22.13
CA ARG A 36 -23.41 -0.01 -22.30
C ARG A 36 -23.42 1.10 -23.35
N SER A 37 -22.36 1.92 -23.42
CA SER A 37 -22.28 3.06 -24.35
C SER A 37 -22.17 2.61 -25.80
N ASN A 38 -21.47 1.49 -26.05
CA ASN A 38 -21.20 1.06 -27.40
C ASN A 38 -22.35 0.29 -28.06
N GLY A 39 -23.40 -0.10 -27.32
CA GLY A 39 -24.68 -0.55 -27.90
C GLY A 39 -24.60 -1.67 -28.96
N GLY A 40 -23.52 -2.46 -28.97
CA GLY A 40 -23.25 -3.49 -29.98
C GLY A 40 -22.38 -3.05 -31.19
N GLN A 41 -22.01 -1.77 -31.30
CA GLN A 41 -20.91 -1.33 -32.17
C GLN A 41 -19.58 -1.73 -31.52
N GLY A 42 -18.67 -2.31 -32.31
CA GLY A 42 -17.40 -2.83 -31.80
C GLY A 42 -16.62 -1.77 -31.01
N VAL A 43 -16.04 -2.17 -29.87
CA VAL A 43 -15.14 -1.32 -29.09
C VAL A 43 -13.94 -0.95 -29.96
N SER A 44 -13.63 0.35 -30.08
CA SER A 44 -12.44 0.82 -30.80
C SER A 44 -11.17 0.10 -30.31
N THR A 45 -10.28 -0.28 -31.23
CA THR A 45 -9.02 -0.97 -30.91
C THR A 45 -8.23 -0.22 -29.84
N LEU A 46 -8.23 1.12 -29.88
CA LEU A 46 -7.60 1.97 -28.88
C LEU A 46 -8.19 1.79 -27.48
N ALA A 47 -9.52 1.72 -27.36
CA ALA A 47 -10.20 1.50 -26.08
C ALA A 47 -9.90 0.12 -25.51
N THR A 48 -9.80 -0.91 -26.36
CA THR A 48 -9.42 -2.28 -25.95
C THR A 48 -7.99 -2.34 -25.42
N ILE A 49 -7.04 -1.69 -26.11
CA ILE A 49 -5.63 -1.63 -25.65
C ILE A 49 -5.55 -0.87 -24.32
N ALA A 50 -6.25 0.25 -24.19
CA ALA A 50 -6.26 1.05 -22.97
C ALA A 50 -6.88 0.29 -21.78
N LEU A 51 -7.98 -0.44 -21.99
CA LEU A 51 -8.57 -1.32 -20.97
C LEU A 51 -7.60 -2.44 -20.55
N PHE A 52 -6.93 -3.08 -21.51
CA PHE A 52 -5.96 -4.13 -21.22
C PHE A 52 -4.77 -3.60 -20.41
N LEU A 53 -4.26 -2.41 -20.75
CA LEU A 53 -3.18 -1.76 -20.01
C LEU A 53 -3.63 -1.37 -18.59
N GLY A 54 -4.86 -0.85 -18.45
CA GLY A 54 -5.48 -0.58 -17.15
C GLY A 54 -5.59 -1.85 -16.29
N PHE A 55 -5.98 -2.98 -16.90
CA PHE A 55 -6.03 -4.27 -16.21
C PHE A 55 -4.65 -4.75 -15.73
N ILE A 56 -3.59 -4.57 -16.53
CA ILE A 56 -2.23 -4.89 -16.10
C ILE A 56 -1.83 -4.02 -14.89
N LEU A 57 -2.15 -2.72 -14.91
CA LEU A 57 -1.86 -1.81 -13.79
C LEU A 57 -2.64 -2.18 -12.53
N TYR A 58 -3.89 -2.62 -12.68
CA TYR A 58 -4.68 -3.19 -11.57
C TYR A 58 -4.02 -4.44 -10.97
N LEU A 59 -3.51 -5.36 -11.79
CA LEU A 59 -2.79 -6.54 -11.29
C LEU A 59 -1.51 -6.14 -10.53
N LEU A 60 -0.78 -5.15 -11.02
CA LEU A 60 0.40 -4.60 -10.32
C LEU A 60 0.00 -3.96 -8.99
N LEU A 61 -1.09 -3.18 -8.96
CA LEU A 61 -1.65 -2.60 -7.73
C LEU A 61 -1.99 -3.71 -6.70
N ALA A 62 -2.66 -4.77 -7.15
CA ALA A 62 -3.02 -5.91 -6.32
C ALA A 62 -1.78 -6.63 -5.76
N MET A 63 -0.74 -6.79 -6.59
CA MET A 63 0.53 -7.38 -6.18
C MET A 63 1.24 -6.53 -5.12
N PHE A 64 1.29 -5.21 -5.30
CA PHE A 64 1.85 -4.30 -4.28
C PHE A 64 1.05 -4.32 -2.98
N PHE A 65 -0.28 -4.42 -3.06
CA PHE A 65 -1.15 -4.54 -1.89
C PHE A 65 -0.82 -5.81 -1.09
N VAL A 66 -0.76 -6.98 -1.74
CA VAL A 66 -0.38 -8.25 -1.10
C VAL A 66 1.00 -8.16 -0.48
N TRP A 67 1.95 -7.52 -1.16
CA TRP A 67 3.31 -7.32 -0.66
C TRP A 67 3.43 -6.29 0.48
N SER A 68 2.47 -5.38 0.62
CA SER A 68 2.37 -4.45 1.75
C SER A 68 1.79 -5.16 2.99
N TYR A 69 0.81 -6.03 2.78
CA TYR A 69 0.14 -6.78 3.85
C TYR A 69 0.93 -7.97 4.40
N ARG A 70 1.96 -8.42 3.68
CA ARG A 70 2.79 -9.53 4.16
C ARG A 70 3.49 -9.12 5.45
N ILE A 71 3.09 -9.75 6.56
CA ILE A 71 3.56 -9.48 7.93
C ILE A 71 5.08 -9.52 7.97
N SER A 72 5.72 -8.35 8.00
CA SER A 72 7.09 -8.22 8.48
C SER A 72 7.05 -8.33 9.99
N LYS A 73 7.90 -9.17 10.57
CA LYS A 73 8.10 -9.19 12.03
C LYS A 73 8.65 -7.82 12.44
N TRP A 74 7.85 -7.05 13.15
CA TRP A 74 8.25 -5.79 13.76
C TRP A 74 8.88 -6.09 15.11
N ASP A 75 10.00 -5.45 15.44
CA ASP A 75 10.61 -5.60 16.75
C ASP A 75 9.86 -4.70 17.73
N SER A 76 9.04 -5.30 18.60
CA SER A 76 8.33 -4.63 19.68
C SER A 76 9.08 -4.89 20.98
N ARG A 77 10.16 -4.13 21.21
CA ARG A 77 10.89 -4.16 22.49
C ARG A 77 10.28 -3.19 23.51
N PRO A 78 10.43 -3.47 24.81
CA PRO A 78 11.05 -4.68 25.39
C PRO A 78 10.14 -5.91 25.35
N ASP A 79 10.74 -7.09 25.14
CA ASP A 79 10.05 -8.37 25.34
C ASP A 79 9.61 -8.46 26.82
N LEU A 80 8.33 -8.76 27.06
CA LEU A 80 7.75 -8.91 28.40
C LEU A 80 8.52 -9.93 29.26
N THR A 81 9.14 -10.92 28.61
CA THR A 81 9.96 -11.95 29.25
C THR A 81 11.27 -11.35 29.78
N GLN A 82 11.92 -10.50 28.99
CA GLN A 82 13.14 -9.78 29.40
C GLN A 82 12.84 -8.67 30.41
N TRP A 83 11.69 -8.02 30.28
CA TRP A 83 11.26 -6.96 31.21
C TRP A 83 11.20 -7.47 32.66
N ARG A 84 10.63 -8.66 32.88
CA ARG A 84 10.54 -9.27 34.20
C ARG A 84 11.91 -9.59 34.80
N GLU A 85 12.86 -10.03 33.99
CA GLU A 85 14.21 -10.39 34.46
C GLU A 85 15.07 -9.16 34.79
N VAL A 86 14.89 -8.09 34.02
CA VAL A 86 15.69 -6.85 34.17
C VAL A 86 15.19 -5.99 35.33
N THR A 87 13.87 -5.97 35.58
CA THR A 87 13.24 -5.20 36.67
C THR A 87 13.56 -5.70 38.07
N VAL A 88 13.89 -6.99 38.22
CA VAL A 88 14.25 -7.59 39.52
C VAL A 88 15.72 -7.35 39.89
N ASN A 89 16.59 -7.14 38.89
CA ASN A 89 18.05 -7.19 39.05
C ASN A 89 18.78 -5.87 38.84
N ARG A 90 18.07 -4.76 38.53
CA ARG A 90 18.70 -3.47 38.19
C ARG A 90 18.19 -2.33 39.04
N THR A 91 19.06 -1.36 39.26
CA THR A 91 18.68 -0.07 39.88
C THR A 91 17.85 0.76 38.91
N THR A 92 17.11 1.74 39.44
CA THR A 92 16.23 2.62 38.65
C THR A 92 16.97 3.31 37.49
N ASP A 93 18.20 3.77 37.70
CA ASP A 93 18.99 4.45 36.67
C ASP A 93 19.49 3.49 35.58
N GLU A 94 19.88 2.27 35.94
CA GLU A 94 20.28 1.22 35.00
C GLU A 94 19.10 0.71 34.17
N LEU A 95 17.91 0.69 34.77
CA LEU A 95 16.66 0.34 34.08
C LEU A 95 16.31 1.40 33.02
N HIS A 96 16.45 2.68 33.34
CA HIS A 96 16.20 3.77 32.38
C HIS A 96 17.16 3.73 31.20
N ARG A 97 18.46 3.52 31.44
CA ARG A 97 19.44 3.40 30.35
C ARG A 97 19.14 2.20 29.46
N TRP A 98 18.92 1.03 30.06
CA TRP A 98 18.61 -0.18 29.31
C TRP A 98 17.33 -0.06 28.49
N LEU A 99 16.29 0.56 29.05
CA LEU A 99 15.05 0.80 28.33
C LEU A 99 15.27 1.74 27.14
N GLY A 100 16.07 2.81 27.33
CA GLY A 100 16.49 3.70 26.26
C GLY A 100 17.22 2.95 25.13
N ASP A 101 18.20 2.11 25.47
CA ASP A 101 18.95 1.32 24.50
C ASP A 101 18.06 0.31 23.76
N ALA A 102 17.16 -0.37 24.47
CA ALA A 102 16.23 -1.33 23.89
C ALA A 102 15.24 -0.68 22.91
N TYR A 103 14.74 0.53 23.22
CA TYR A 103 13.90 1.30 22.30
C TYR A 103 14.68 1.87 21.12
N ALA A 104 15.93 2.33 21.33
CA ALA A 104 16.78 2.82 20.26
C ALA A 104 17.10 1.71 19.24
N GLU A 105 17.39 0.49 19.72
CA GLU A 105 17.66 -0.65 18.85
C GLU A 105 16.40 -1.11 18.09
N ALA A 106 15.24 -1.14 18.74
CA ALA A 106 13.98 -1.43 18.06
C ALA A 106 13.66 -0.39 16.99
N TYR A 107 13.90 0.90 17.28
CA TYR A 107 13.72 1.98 16.32
C TYR A 107 14.62 1.80 15.09
N SER A 108 15.93 1.56 15.29
CA SER A 108 16.88 1.40 14.18
C SER A 108 16.61 0.17 13.33
N ASN A 109 16.05 -0.91 13.93
CA ASN A 109 15.68 -2.12 13.20
C ASN A 109 14.38 -1.93 12.38
N ASN A 110 13.42 -1.16 12.91
CA ASN A 110 12.11 -0.98 12.28
C ASN A 110 12.12 0.09 11.16
N GLU A 111 12.96 1.12 11.28
CA GLU A 111 13.07 2.22 10.31
C GLU A 111 13.26 1.75 8.83
N PRO A 112 14.22 0.88 8.48
CA PRO A 112 14.38 0.42 7.09
C PRO A 112 13.21 -0.45 6.59
N ILE A 113 12.48 -1.10 7.49
CA ILE A 113 11.29 -1.88 7.15
C ILE A 113 10.14 -0.93 6.81
N LEU A 114 9.98 0.14 7.59
CA LEU A 114 8.99 1.19 7.37
C LEU A 114 9.22 1.92 6.05
N GLU A 115 10.46 2.31 5.75
CA GLU A 115 10.81 2.97 4.48
C GLU A 115 10.50 2.08 3.27
N ARG A 116 10.85 0.79 3.34
CA ARG A 116 10.51 -0.16 2.26
C ARG A 116 9.00 -0.31 2.07
N LYS A 117 8.22 -0.30 3.15
CA LYS A 117 6.75 -0.37 3.08
C LYS A 117 6.17 0.91 2.48
N ALA A 118 6.66 2.08 2.91
CA ALA A 118 6.27 3.37 2.36
C ALA A 118 6.58 3.47 0.86
N GLY A 119 7.75 2.98 0.42
CA GLY A 119 8.14 2.94 -1.00
C GLY A 119 7.19 2.09 -1.86
N LYS A 120 6.74 0.93 -1.35
CA LYS A 120 5.74 0.10 -2.05
C LYS A 120 4.38 0.78 -2.17
N VAL A 121 3.93 1.47 -1.12
CA VAL A 121 2.68 2.24 -1.20
C VAL A 121 2.81 3.42 -2.17
N GLY A 122 3.98 4.08 -2.22
CA GLY A 122 4.28 5.08 -3.23
C GLY A 122 4.17 4.52 -4.66
N ALA A 123 4.73 3.33 -4.92
CA ALA A 123 4.57 2.65 -6.20
C ALA A 123 3.10 2.30 -6.51
N ALA A 124 2.34 1.85 -5.52
CA ALA A 124 0.91 1.57 -5.66
C ALA A 124 0.11 2.83 -6.07
N VAL A 125 0.42 4.00 -5.51
CA VAL A 125 -0.19 5.28 -5.91
C VAL A 125 0.07 5.59 -7.39
N TRP A 126 1.31 5.39 -7.86
CA TRP A 126 1.64 5.59 -9.27
C TRP A 126 0.93 4.60 -10.19
N CYS A 127 0.78 3.34 -9.78
CA CYS A 127 0.00 2.36 -10.52
C CYS A 127 -1.47 2.76 -10.63
N LEU A 128 -2.09 3.22 -9.54
CA LEU A 128 -3.48 3.68 -9.55
C LEU A 128 -3.67 4.92 -10.43
N ALA A 129 -2.74 5.87 -10.39
CA ALA A 129 -2.77 7.05 -11.27
C ALA A 129 -2.67 6.64 -12.75
N GLY A 130 -1.78 5.69 -13.07
CA GLY A 130 -1.66 5.13 -14.41
C GLY A 130 -2.92 4.39 -14.85
N GLU A 131 -3.53 3.60 -13.96
CA GLU A 131 -4.79 2.89 -14.21
C GLU A 131 -5.90 3.89 -14.56
N ALA A 132 -6.07 4.93 -13.73
CA ALA A 132 -7.06 5.98 -13.96
C ALA A 132 -6.84 6.70 -15.29
N ALA A 133 -5.59 6.99 -15.66
CA ALA A 133 -5.25 7.59 -16.95
C ALA A 133 -5.63 6.67 -18.13
N CYS A 134 -5.28 5.38 -18.04
CA CYS A 134 -5.63 4.39 -19.07
C CYS A 134 -7.15 4.25 -19.22
N LEU A 135 -7.88 4.17 -18.11
CA LEU A 135 -9.34 4.09 -18.12
C LEU A 135 -9.99 5.37 -18.68
N THR A 136 -9.43 6.54 -18.39
CA THR A 136 -9.89 7.81 -18.97
C THR A 136 -9.72 7.81 -20.49
N VAL A 137 -8.56 7.35 -20.99
CA VAL A 137 -8.33 7.20 -22.43
C VAL A 137 -9.30 6.18 -23.03
N ALA A 138 -9.56 5.05 -22.34
CA ALA A 138 -10.51 4.05 -22.81
C ALA A 138 -11.93 4.59 -22.96
N VAL A 139 -12.37 5.48 -22.06
CA VAL A 139 -13.68 6.13 -22.13
C VAL A 139 -13.76 7.16 -23.25
N ILE A 140 -12.69 7.92 -23.50
CA ILE A 140 -12.69 9.02 -24.48
C ILE A 140 -12.47 8.51 -25.90
N ALA A 141 -11.64 7.47 -26.10
CA ALA A 141 -11.27 6.97 -27.42
C ALA A 141 -12.46 6.64 -28.35
N PRO A 142 -13.60 6.09 -27.87
CA PRO A 142 -14.79 5.90 -28.69
C PRO A 142 -15.44 7.19 -29.22
N PHE A 143 -15.22 8.34 -28.57
CA PHE A 143 -15.79 9.63 -28.94
C PHE A 143 -14.84 10.47 -29.82
N TRP A 144 -13.65 9.96 -30.12
CA TRP A 144 -12.70 10.67 -30.97
C TRP A 144 -13.14 10.54 -32.44
N PRO A 145 -13.27 11.65 -33.19
CA PRO A 145 -13.63 11.58 -34.60
C PRO A 145 -12.49 10.90 -35.37
N THR A 146 -12.75 9.70 -35.89
CA THR A 146 -11.97 9.08 -36.97
C THR A 146 -12.47 9.56 -38.33
#